data_AF-A0A941MVG6-F1
#
_entry.id   AF-A0A941MVG6-F1
#
_cell.length_a   1.000
_cell.length_b   1.000
_cell.length_c   1.000
_cell.angle_alpha   90.00
_cell.angle_beta   90.00
_cell.angle_gamma   90.00
#
_symmetry.space_group_name_H-M   'P 1'
#
loop_
_entity.id
_entity.type
_entity.pdbx_description
1 polymer ?
#
loop_
_entity_poly.entity_id
_entity_poly.type
_entity_poly.pdbx_seq_one_letter_code
_entity_poly.pdbx_strand_id
1 'polypeptide(L)' 'MTFQDVLSAAQTLSPADRMRLVNALWEEVPPEDWPLPGPEWISEAQRRSDEYDAGRMSASTWTEVQARARQKAGLDG' A
#
# COMPACT_ATOMS: atom_id res chain seq x y z
N MET A 1 20.87 -7.10 18.74
CA MET A 1 20.12 -6.15 17.91
C MET A 1 18.64 -6.34 18.21
N THR A 2 17.98 -5.30 18.70
CA THR A 2 16.56 -5.28 19.03
C THR A 2 15.77 -4.65 17.88
N PHE A 3 14.43 -4.79 17.90
CA PHE A 3 13.57 -4.06 16.97
C PHE A 3 13.81 -2.54 17.04
N GLN A 4 14.04 -2.00 18.25
CA GLN A 4 14.31 -0.58 18.44
C GLN A 4 15.64 -0.15 17.83
N ASP A 5 16.66 -1.02 17.86
CA ASP A 5 17.96 -0.75 17.21
C ASP A 5 17.80 -0.64 15.68
N VAL A 6 17.03 -1.56 15.08
CA VAL A 6 16.74 -1.57 13.64
C VAL A 6 15.90 -0.35 13.24
N LEU A 7 14.85 -0.04 14.01
CA LEU A 7 13.99 1.11 13.77
C LEU A 7 14.79 2.42 13.85
N SER A 8 15.64 2.55 14.87
CA SER A 8 16.51 3.72 15.03
C SER A 8 17.46 3.85 13.85
N ALA A 9 18.10 2.76 13.41
CA ALA A 9 18.97 2.78 12.23
C ALA A 9 18.19 3.20 10.96
N ALA A 10 17.02 2.63 10.71
CA ALA A 10 16.17 2.97 9.56
C ALA A 10 15.75 4.46 9.57
N GLN A 11 15.50 5.04 10.75
CA GLN A 11 15.18 6.46 10.92
C GLN A 11 16.35 7.41 10.66
N THR A 12 17.58 6.92 10.54
CA THR A 12 18.74 7.75 10.16
C THR A 12 19.00 7.77 8.65
N LEU A 13 18.35 6.89 7.88
CA LEU A 13 18.52 6.80 6.44
C LEU A 13 18.03 8.06 5.72
N SER A 14 18.60 8.33 4.55
CA SER A 14 18.09 9.32 3.61
C SER A 14 16.66 8.96 3.16
N PRO A 15 15.83 9.91 2.72
CA PRO A 15 14.50 9.60 2.20
C PRO A 15 14.51 8.56 1.08
N ALA A 16 15.50 8.61 0.19
CA ALA A 16 15.67 7.65 -0.89
C ALA A 16 15.97 6.24 -0.36
N ASP A 17 16.87 6.13 0.62
CA ASP A 17 17.24 4.84 1.20
C ASP A 17 16.14 4.26 2.08
N ARG A 18 15.33 5.11 2.75
CA ARG A 18 14.11 4.65 3.45
C ARG A 18 13.12 4.02 2.49
N MET A 19 12.87 4.64 1.33
CA MET A 19 11.97 4.08 0.32
C MET A 19 12.51 2.76 -0.24
N ARG A 20 13.82 2.68 -0.49
CA ARG A 20 14.47 1.42 -0.90
C ARG A 20 14.32 0.33 0.15
N LEU A 21 14.52 0.66 1.43
CA LEU A 21 14.35 -0.28 2.54
C LEU A 21 12.90 -0.76 2.65
N VAL A 22 11.92 0.14 2.54
CA VAL A 22 10.49 -0.23 2.58
C VAL A 22 10.16 -1.22 1.45
N ASN A 23 10.59 -0.94 0.22
CA ASN A 23 10.37 -1.86 -0.90
C ASN A 23 11.07 -3.21 -0.69
N ALA A 24 12.33 -3.21 -0.25
CA ALA A 24 13.05 -4.45 0.01
C ALA A 24 12.38 -5.29 1.10
N LEU A 25 11.90 -4.67 2.18
CA LEU A 25 11.17 -5.39 3.23
C LEU A 25 9.82 -5.91 2.72
N TRP A 26 9.12 -5.18 1.86
CA TRP A 26 7.83 -5.60 1.32
C TRP A 26 7.95 -6.83 0.41
N GLU A 27 8.97 -6.88 -0.46
CA GLU A 27 9.20 -8.00 -1.39
C GLU A 27 9.65 -9.29 -0.69
N GLU A 28 10.26 -9.19 0.49
CA GLU A 28 10.77 -10.35 1.25
C GLU A 28 9.70 -11.02 2.13
N VAL A 29 8.52 -10.41 2.30
CA VAL A 29 7.42 -11.01 3.08
C VAL A 29 6.52 -11.81 2.14
N PRO A 30 6.55 -13.15 2.20
CA PRO A 30 5.78 -13.97 1.28
C PRO A 30 4.27 -13.88 1.60
N PRO A 31 3.37 -14.04 0.61
CA PRO A 31 1.93 -13.85 0.80
C PRO A 31 1.30 -14.70 1.92
N GLU A 32 1.85 -15.88 2.19
CA GLU A 32 1.42 -16.77 3.27
C GLU A 32 1.62 -16.19 4.67
N ASP A 33 2.57 -15.26 4.82
CA ASP A 33 2.88 -14.60 6.10
C ASP A 33 2.12 -13.28 6.26
N TRP A 34 1.31 -12.88 5.27
CA TRP A 34 0.55 -11.64 5.36
C TRP A 34 -0.55 -11.78 6.43
N PRO A 35 -0.75 -10.74 7.26
CA PRO A 35 -1.85 -10.76 8.21
C PRO A 35 -3.17 -10.83 7.46
N LEU A 36 -4.02 -11.78 7.84
CA LEU A 36 -5.36 -11.88 7.27
C LEU A 36 -6.17 -10.62 7.61
N PRO A 37 -6.88 -10.01 6.64
CA PRO A 37 -7.77 -8.91 6.93
C PRO A 37 -8.86 -9.32 7.93
N GLY A 38 -9.34 -8.36 8.72
CA GLY A 38 -10.48 -8.57 9.61
C GLY A 38 -11.74 -8.98 8.84
N PRO A 39 -12.68 -9.72 9.46
CA PRO A 39 -13.92 -10.16 8.81
C PRO A 39 -14.73 -9.02 8.17
N GLU A 40 -14.70 -7.83 8.77
CA GLU A 40 -15.34 -6.63 8.25
C GLU A 40 -14.74 -6.16 6.93
N TRP A 41 -13.42 -6.26 6.76
CA TRP A 41 -12.73 -5.89 5.54
C TRP A 41 -12.91 -6.93 4.44
N ILE A 42 -12.95 -8.22 4.80
CA ILE A 42 -13.29 -9.29 3.85
C ILE A 42 -14.72 -9.09 3.32
N SER A 43 -15.67 -8.81 4.22
CA SER A 43 -17.06 -8.57 3.85
C SER A 43 -17.22 -7.35 2.94
N GLU A 44 -16.52 -6.26 3.27
CA GLU A 44 -16.55 -5.04 2.44
C GLU A 44 -15.86 -5.24 1.08
N ALA A 45 -14.76 -5.99 1.03
CA ALA A 45 -14.09 -6.33 -0.22
C ALA A 45 -15.03 -7.13 -1.14
N GLN A 46 -15.70 -8.16 -0.60
CA GLN A 46 -16.66 -8.95 -1.37
C GLN A 46 -17.83 -8.08 -1.87
N ARG A 47 -18.42 -7.26 -0.98
CA ARG A 47 -19.52 -6.37 -1.35
C ARG A 47 -19.14 -5.41 -2.48
N ARG A 48 -17.93 -4.82 -2.44
CA ARG A 48 -17.47 -3.90 -3.49
C ARG A 48 -17.19 -4.61 -4.81
N SER A 49 -16.63 -5.81 -4.76
CA SER A 49 -16.45 -6.64 -5.96
C SER A 49 -17.80 -6.95 -6.61
N ASP A 50 -18.80 -7.38 -5.82
CA ASP A 50 -20.13 -7.70 -6.33
C ASP A 50 -20.85 -6.49 -6.95
N GLU A 51 -20.72 -5.31 -6.35
CA GLU A 51 -21.27 -4.06 -6.90
C GLU A 51 -20.56 -3.64 -8.20
N TYR A 52 -19.25 -3.85 -8.28
CA TYR A 52 -18.47 -3.56 -9.49
C TYR A 52 -18.85 -4.51 -10.63
N ASP A 53 -18.90 -5.81 -10.37
CA ASP A 53 -19.26 -6.83 -11.35
C ASP A 53 -20.70 -6.68 -11.84
N ALA A 54 -21.60 -6.21 -10.97
CA ALA A 54 -22.98 -5.91 -11.34
C ALA A 54 -23.17 -4.55 -12.04
N GLY A 55 -22.09 -3.79 -12.27
CA GLY A 55 -22.13 -2.47 -12.93
C GLY A 55 -22.78 -1.37 -12.10
N ARG A 56 -22.93 -1.57 -10.79
CA ARG A 56 -23.49 -0.59 -9.85
C ARG A 56 -22.43 0.30 -9.22
N MET A 57 -21.15 -0.05 -9.38
CA MET A 57 -19.99 0.72 -8.94
C MET A 57 -18.99 0.88 -10.09
N SER A 58 -18.36 2.05 -10.18
CA SER A 58 -17.24 2.31 -11.08
C SER A 58 -15.90 2.24 -10.34
N ALA A 59 -14.85 1.85 -11.06
CA ALA A 59 -13.47 1.89 -10.59
C ALA A 59 -12.70 2.94 -11.38
N SER A 60 -11.71 3.56 -10.73
CA SER A 60 -10.71 4.36 -11.43
C SER A 60 -9.65 3.44 -12.01
N THR A 61 -9.12 3.81 -13.17
CA THR A 61 -7.92 3.17 -13.70
C THR A 61 -6.72 3.47 -12.80
N TRP A 62 -5.71 2.59 -12.81
CA TRP A 62 -4.49 2.84 -12.06
C TRP A 62 -3.80 4.16 -12.48
N THR A 63 -3.85 4.49 -13.77
CA THR A 63 -3.34 5.75 -14.31
C THR A 63 -4.01 6.97 -13.68
N GLU A 64 -5.34 6.96 -13.52
CA GLU A 64 -6.08 8.06 -12.87
C GLU A 64 -5.75 8.15 -11.37
N VAL A 65 -5.58 7.00 -10.70
CA VAL A 65 -5.17 6.95 -9.29
C VAL A 65 -3.78 7.56 -9.13
N GLN A 66 -2.83 7.20 -9.99
CA GLN A 66 -1.47 7.72 -9.97
C GLN A 66 -1.44 9.22 -10.24
N ALA A 67 -2.15 9.70 -11.27
CA ALA A 67 -2.25 11.12 -11.59
C ALA A 67 -2.77 11.92 -10.38
N ARG A 68 -3.87 11.47 -9.76
CA ARG A 68 -4.43 12.11 -8.56
C ARG A 68 -3.47 12.12 -7.38
N ALA A 69 -2.67 11.07 -7.19
CA ALA A 69 -1.68 11.00 -6.12
C ALA A 69 -0.55 12.01 -6.34
N ARG A 70 -0.04 12.11 -7.56
CA ARG A 70 1.01 13.07 -7.93
C ARG A 70 0.53 14.52 -7.82
N GLN A 71 -0.71 14.79 -8.23
CA GLN A 71 -1.33 16.10 -8.08
C GLN A 71 -1.37 16.55 -6.61
N LYS A 72 -1.83 15.67 -5.71
CA LYS A 72 -1.88 15.94 -4.27
C LYS A 72 -0.49 16.16 -3.66
N ALA A 73 0.53 15.49 -4.19
CA ALA A 73 1.91 15.65 -3.75
C ALA A 73 2.64 16.86 -4.37
N GLY A 74 1.99 17.59 -5.29
CA GLY A 74 2.60 18.73 -5.99
C GLY A 74 3.66 18.32 -7.04
N LEU A 75 3.56 17.10 -7.59
CA LEU A 75 4.53 16.51 -8.51
C LEU A 75 4.11 16.57 -9.99
N ASP A 76 3.09 17.37 -10.30
CA ASP A 76 2.52 17.54 -11.64
C ASP A 76 2.98 18.84 -12.35
N GLY A 77 3.93 19.56 -11.75
CA GLY A 77 4.58 20.75 -12.30
C GLY A 77 5.91 20.46 -12.97
#